data_AF-A0A7C2UHL0-F1
#
_entry.id   AF-A0A7C2UHL0-F1
#
_cell.length_a   1.000
_cell.length_b   1.000
_cell.length_c   1.000
_cell.angle_alpha   90.00
_cell.angle_beta   90.00
_cell.angle_gamma   90.00
#
_symmetry.space_group_name_H-M   'P 1'
#
loop_
_entity.id
_entity.type
_entity.pdbx_description
1 polymer ?
#
loop_
_entity_poly.entity_id
_entity_poly.type
_entity_poly.pdbx_seq_one_letter_code
_entity_poly.pdbx_strand_id
1 'polypeptide(L)'
;MQRAVTAFSGPPWLQRVLAPRRLRESASCLMCELGYGPRSAAGFIPERVLGQGRDARRLLTFLRETSPYWQVAVCGRCAGRVRSALCRPHFLRAGNLGEADLERQAELIRCIFGRVQRYSRSFRWELRGTDTPADRAGLIAAMGWCQGWGLWLSLVLP
;
A
#
# COMPACT_ATOMS: atom_id res chain seq x y z
N MET A 1 3.18 -5.85 3.16
CA MET A 1 2.18 -6.56 2.35
C MET A 1 2.04 -8.06 2.67
N GLN A 2 3.11 -8.80 2.97
CA GLN A 2 3.01 -10.25 3.25
C GLN A 2 2.02 -10.61 4.37
N ARG A 3 2.00 -9.85 5.48
CA ARG A 3 0.99 -10.01 6.54
C ARG A 3 -0.46 -9.89 6.04
N ALA A 4 -0.70 -9.00 5.08
CA ALA A 4 -2.02 -8.83 4.48
C ALA A 4 -2.40 -10.06 3.65
N VAL A 5 -1.48 -10.57 2.81
CA VAL A 5 -1.72 -11.83 2.08
C VAL A 5 -2.07 -12.96 3.05
N THR A 6 -1.30 -13.12 4.13
CA THR A 6 -1.58 -14.13 5.17
C THR A 6 -2.90 -13.90 5.91
N ALA A 7 -3.33 -12.64 6.08
CA ALA A 7 -4.60 -12.30 6.71
C ALA A 7 -5.80 -12.71 5.86
N PHE A 8 -5.67 -12.67 4.54
CA PHE A 8 -6.68 -13.07 3.56
C PHE A 8 -6.42 -14.45 2.95
N SER A 9 -5.58 -15.27 3.57
CA SER A 9 -5.36 -16.66 3.17
C SER A 9 -6.34 -17.58 3.90
N GLY A 10 -6.94 -18.52 3.16
CA GLY A 10 -7.88 -19.51 3.71
C GLY A 10 -9.35 -19.22 3.38
N PRO A 11 -10.30 -20.02 3.90
CA PRO A 11 -11.72 -19.90 3.58
C PRO A 11 -12.36 -18.59 4.11
N PRO A 12 -13.42 -18.06 3.47
CA PRO A 12 -13.99 -16.74 3.77
C PRO A 12 -14.37 -16.51 5.23
N TRP A 13 -14.89 -17.53 5.92
CA TRP A 13 -15.28 -17.44 7.34
C TRP A 13 -14.06 -17.20 8.25
N LEU A 14 -12.90 -17.81 7.96
CA LEU A 14 -11.66 -17.55 8.69
C LEU A 14 -11.14 -16.14 8.42
N GLN A 15 -11.25 -15.67 7.18
CA GLN A 15 -10.80 -14.33 6.82
C GLN A 15 -11.54 -13.24 7.60
N ARG A 16 -12.88 -13.36 7.76
CA ARG A 16 -13.68 -12.40 8.54
C ARG A 16 -13.19 -12.26 9.99
N VAL A 17 -12.82 -13.38 10.62
CA VAL A 17 -12.40 -13.41 12.02
C VAL A 17 -10.93 -13.00 12.18
N LEU A 18 -10.06 -13.52 11.33
CA LEU A 18 -8.62 -13.40 11.51
C LEU A 18 -8.06 -12.14 10.87
N ALA A 19 -8.62 -11.63 9.77
CA ALA A 19 -8.06 -10.47 9.09
C ALA A 19 -8.04 -9.22 9.98
N PRO A 20 -9.12 -8.86 10.70
CA PRO A 20 -9.08 -7.72 11.62
C PRO A 20 -8.11 -7.90 12.78
N ARG A 21 -7.87 -9.15 13.23
CA ARG A 21 -6.92 -9.46 14.32
C ARG A 21 -5.46 -9.46 13.86
N ARG A 22 -5.20 -9.84 12.62
CA ARG A 22 -3.84 -9.93 12.03
C ARG A 22 -3.39 -8.60 11.43
N LEU A 23 -4.34 -7.81 10.93
CA LEU A 23 -4.07 -6.48 10.40
C LEU A 23 -4.06 -5.48 11.56
N ARG A 24 -2.94 -4.80 11.72
CA ARG A 24 -2.85 -3.67 12.65
C ARG A 24 -3.24 -2.39 11.92
N GLU A 25 -3.87 -1.48 12.64
CA GLU A 25 -4.18 -0.13 12.15
C GLU A 25 -2.90 0.67 11.93
N SER A 26 -1.98 0.63 12.90
CA SER A 26 -0.66 1.26 12.83
C SER A 26 0.48 0.24 12.92
N ALA A 27 1.63 0.60 12.34
CA ALA A 27 2.90 -0.09 12.51
C ALA A 27 3.94 0.93 13.00
N SER A 28 5.05 0.45 13.55
CA SER A 28 6.22 1.28 13.81
C SER A 28 6.66 1.97 12.51
N CYS A 29 7.00 3.26 12.60
CA CYS A 29 7.54 3.99 11.46
C CYS A 29 8.88 3.36 11.07
N LEU A 30 9.11 3.12 9.77
CA LEU A 30 10.37 2.55 9.28
C LEU A 30 11.60 3.38 9.72
N MET A 31 11.46 4.71 9.79
CA MET A 31 12.53 5.58 10.33
C MET A 31 12.80 5.29 11.81
N CYS A 32 11.75 5.05 12.61
CA CYS A 32 11.93 4.66 14.00
C CYS A 32 12.55 3.27 14.14
N GLU A 33 12.19 2.31 13.28
CA GLU A 33 12.79 0.96 13.25
C GLU A 33 14.27 1.00 12.85
N LEU A 34 14.63 1.91 11.95
CA LEU A 34 16.02 2.15 11.53
C LEU A 34 16.81 3.01 12.52
N GLY A 35 16.24 3.37 13.67
CA GLY A 35 16.94 4.14 14.68
C GLY A 35 17.11 5.63 14.32
N TYR A 36 16.18 6.21 13.57
CA TYR A 36 16.10 7.66 13.28
C TYR A 36 14.88 8.32 13.95
N GLY A 37 14.37 7.73 15.02
CA GLY A 37 13.24 8.27 15.77
C GLY A 37 13.65 9.36 16.76
N PRO A 38 12.68 10.10 17.35
CA PRO A 38 12.96 11.12 18.37
C PRO A 38 13.69 10.59 19.62
N ARG A 39 13.72 9.26 19.80
CA ARG A 39 14.29 8.54 20.94
C ARG A 39 15.53 7.71 20.58
N SER A 40 16.08 7.85 19.36
CA SER A 40 17.20 7.01 18.92
C SER A 40 18.56 7.66 19.17
N ALA A 41 19.56 6.83 19.43
CA ALA A 41 20.93 7.26 19.66
C ALA A 41 21.70 7.62 18.37
N ALA A 42 21.18 7.23 17.19
CA ALA A 42 21.87 7.39 15.91
C ALA A 42 21.80 8.82 15.31
N GLY A 43 21.18 9.77 16.00
CA GLY A 43 21.08 11.18 15.59
C GLY A 43 20.00 11.47 14.52
N PHE A 44 20.04 12.69 13.98
CA PHE A 44 19.09 13.17 12.96
C PHE A 44 19.54 12.81 11.55
N ILE A 45 18.57 12.58 10.66
CA ILE A 45 18.81 12.39 9.21
C ILE A 45 19.44 13.69 8.66
N PRO A 46 20.53 13.62 7.86
CA PRO A 46 21.15 14.81 7.30
C PRO A 46 20.16 15.67 6.50
N GLU A 47 20.17 17.00 6.67
CA GLU A 47 19.21 17.91 6.01
C GLU A 47 19.19 17.76 4.50
N ARG A 48 20.32 17.42 3.86
CA ARG A 48 20.37 17.12 2.42
C ARG A 48 19.45 15.97 2.00
N VAL A 49 19.34 14.94 2.84
CA VAL A 49 18.50 13.76 2.58
C VAL A 49 17.02 14.12 2.82
N LEU A 50 16.74 14.92 3.85
CA LEU A 50 15.40 15.46 4.09
C LEU A 50 14.96 16.39 2.94
N GLY A 51 15.84 17.25 2.46
CA GLY A 51 15.61 18.15 1.33
C GLY A 51 15.29 17.40 0.04
N GLN A 52 16.03 16.32 -0.26
CA GLN A 52 15.71 15.43 -1.38
C GLN A 52 14.34 14.76 -1.23
N GLY A 53 13.96 14.35 -0.01
CA GLY A 53 12.65 13.79 0.27
C GLY A 53 11.49 14.78 0.14
N ARG A 54 11.76 16.09 0.24
CA ARG A 54 10.75 17.16 0.08
C ARG A 54 10.46 17.52 -1.37
N ASP A 55 11.31 17.15 -2.33
CA ASP A 55 11.02 17.35 -3.77
C ASP A 55 10.00 16.33 -4.27
N ALA A 56 8.74 16.74 -4.26
CA ALA A 56 7.62 15.91 -4.71
C ALA A 56 7.53 15.74 -6.24
N ARG A 57 8.32 16.46 -7.05
CA ARG A 57 8.16 16.46 -8.52
C ARG A 57 8.31 15.06 -9.11
N ARG A 58 9.36 14.33 -8.71
CA ARG A 58 9.60 12.96 -9.19
C ARG A 58 8.49 12.00 -8.74
N LEU A 59 7.99 12.17 -7.51
CA LEU A 59 6.87 11.39 -7.00
C LEU A 59 5.59 11.66 -7.80
N LEU A 60 5.30 12.93 -8.09
CA LEU A 60 4.13 13.32 -8.89
C LEU A 60 4.18 12.78 -10.32
N THR A 61 5.35 12.87 -10.98
CA THR A 61 5.56 12.26 -12.30
C THR A 61 5.32 10.75 -12.24
N PHE A 62 5.96 10.07 -11.27
CA PHE A 62 5.80 8.64 -11.08
C PHE A 62 4.33 8.23 -10.83
N LEU A 63 3.60 9.01 -10.02
CA LEU A 63 2.19 8.77 -9.74
C LEU A 63 1.33 8.88 -11.01
N ARG A 64 1.56 9.90 -11.84
CA ARG A 64 0.81 10.13 -13.08
C ARG A 64 1.08 9.04 -14.10
N GLU A 65 2.34 8.72 -14.34
CA GLU A 65 2.77 7.69 -15.30
C GLU A 65 2.21 6.31 -14.96
N THR A 66 2.12 5.99 -13.66
CA THR A 66 1.63 4.68 -13.20
C THR A 66 0.12 4.65 -12.93
N SER A 67 -0.57 5.79 -13.09
CA SER A 67 -1.99 5.95 -12.72
C SER A 67 -2.96 4.94 -13.33
N PRO A 68 -2.85 4.55 -14.61
CA PRO A 68 -3.77 3.57 -15.18
C PRO A 68 -3.73 2.22 -14.46
N TYR A 69 -2.59 1.88 -13.85
CA TYR A 69 -2.35 0.56 -13.25
C TYR A 69 -2.71 0.48 -11.78
N TRP A 70 -2.66 1.59 -11.02
CA TRP A 70 -3.03 1.59 -9.59
C TRP A 70 -4.44 2.12 -9.33
N GLN A 71 -5.06 2.87 -10.25
CA GLN A 71 -6.44 3.36 -10.06
C GLN A 71 -7.46 2.24 -9.86
N VAL A 72 -7.24 1.08 -10.49
CA VAL A 72 -8.08 -0.12 -10.31
C VAL A 72 -8.06 -0.68 -8.87
N ALA A 73 -7.05 -0.32 -8.08
CA ALA A 73 -6.89 -0.73 -6.69
C ALA A 73 -7.48 0.29 -5.69
N VAL A 74 -7.99 1.43 -6.18
CA VAL A 74 -8.54 2.49 -5.32
C VAL A 74 -9.72 1.97 -4.52
N CYS A 75 -9.71 2.28 -3.24
CA CYS A 75 -10.77 1.88 -2.33
C CYS A 75 -12.10 2.53 -2.71
N GLY A 76 -13.17 1.73 -2.75
CA GLY A 76 -14.52 2.21 -2.99
C GLY A 76 -14.93 3.37 -2.11
N ARG A 77 -14.82 3.19 -0.79
CA ARG A 77 -15.14 4.24 0.19
C ARG A 77 -14.28 5.50 0.01
N CYS A 78 -13.01 5.38 -0.37
CA CYS A 78 -12.17 6.56 -0.65
C CYS A 78 -12.59 7.28 -1.95
N ALA A 79 -13.14 6.56 -2.93
CA ALA A 79 -13.60 7.10 -4.21
C ALA A 79 -15.12 7.37 -4.25
N GLY A 80 -15.83 7.25 -3.12
CA GLY A 80 -17.29 7.41 -3.08
C GLY A 80 -18.09 6.32 -3.80
N ARG A 81 -17.51 5.14 -4.06
CA ARG A 81 -18.15 4.02 -4.77
C ARG A 81 -18.60 2.92 -3.80
N VAL A 82 -19.78 2.35 -4.05
CA VAL A 82 -20.37 1.26 -3.26
C VAL A 82 -19.87 -0.11 -3.77
N ARG A 83 -19.77 -1.13 -2.87
CA ARG A 83 -19.42 -2.54 -3.20
C ARG A 83 -18.13 -2.73 -4.02
N SER A 84 -17.03 -2.19 -3.53
CA SER A 84 -15.70 -2.47 -4.09
C SER A 84 -14.69 -2.74 -2.99
N ALA A 85 -13.50 -3.21 -3.38
CA ALA A 85 -12.45 -3.51 -2.43
C ALA A 85 -12.13 -2.30 -1.54
N LEU A 86 -11.84 -2.59 -0.27
CA LEU A 86 -11.54 -1.59 0.75
C LEU A 86 -10.03 -1.45 0.96
N CYS A 87 -9.57 -0.25 1.27
CA CYS A 87 -8.25 -0.07 1.88
C CYS A 87 -8.27 -0.61 3.31
N ARG A 88 -7.11 -0.95 3.85
CA ARG A 88 -6.97 -1.50 5.20
C ARG A 88 -7.71 -0.69 6.27
N PRO A 89 -7.59 0.66 6.36
CA PRO A 89 -8.33 1.42 7.36
C PRO A 89 -9.84 1.29 7.22
N HIS A 90 -10.37 1.36 6.00
CA HIS A 90 -11.80 1.19 5.75
C HIS A 90 -12.29 -0.25 5.96
N PHE A 91 -11.46 -1.25 5.67
CA PHE A 91 -11.76 -2.65 5.97
C PHE A 91 -11.85 -2.88 7.48
N LEU A 92 -10.90 -2.35 8.25
CA LEU A 92 -10.90 -2.46 9.71
C LEU A 92 -12.11 -1.73 10.34
N ARG A 93 -12.47 -0.55 9.82
CA ARG A 93 -13.65 0.21 10.28
C ARG A 93 -14.98 -0.43 9.88
N ALA A 94 -15.05 -1.05 8.71
CA ALA A 94 -16.26 -1.76 8.26
C ALA A 94 -16.54 -3.01 9.11
N GLY A 95 -15.53 -3.57 9.78
CA GLY A 95 -15.69 -4.72 10.68
C GLY A 95 -16.35 -5.90 9.97
N ASN A 96 -17.29 -6.57 10.65
CA ASN A 96 -18.05 -7.72 10.15
C ASN A 96 -19.27 -7.33 9.28
N LEU A 97 -19.46 -6.06 8.91
CA LEU A 97 -20.70 -5.54 8.29
C LEU A 97 -20.96 -6.04 6.85
N GLY A 98 -20.25 -7.06 6.36
CA GLY A 98 -20.52 -7.69 5.06
C GLY A 98 -20.28 -6.79 3.84
N GLU A 99 -19.74 -5.59 4.03
CA GLU A 99 -19.57 -4.61 2.95
C GLU A 99 -18.44 -4.95 1.97
N ALA A 100 -17.43 -5.70 2.43
CA ALA A 100 -16.31 -6.11 1.60
C ALA A 100 -16.58 -7.48 1.00
N ASP A 101 -16.56 -7.54 -0.32
CA ASP A 101 -16.36 -8.79 -1.05
C ASP A 101 -14.95 -9.31 -0.72
N LEU A 102 -14.90 -10.32 0.16
CA LEU A 102 -13.65 -10.87 0.67
C LEU A 102 -12.82 -11.57 -0.40
N GLU A 103 -13.46 -12.19 -1.39
CA GLU A 103 -12.76 -12.85 -2.48
C GLU A 103 -12.08 -11.79 -3.35
N ARG A 104 -12.81 -10.75 -3.73
CA ARG A 104 -12.25 -9.60 -4.46
C ARG A 104 -11.17 -8.87 -3.65
N GLN A 105 -11.33 -8.78 -2.33
CA GLN A 105 -10.33 -8.21 -1.43
C GLN A 105 -9.04 -9.03 -1.42
N ALA A 106 -9.15 -10.36 -1.30
CA ALA A 106 -8.02 -11.28 -1.30
C ALA A 106 -7.29 -11.24 -2.65
N GLU A 107 -8.02 -11.25 -3.76
CA GLU A 107 -7.46 -11.13 -5.11
C GLU A 107 -6.68 -9.83 -5.30
N LEU A 108 -7.28 -8.70 -4.90
CA LEU A 108 -6.61 -7.41 -4.96
C LEU A 108 -5.27 -7.43 -4.18
N ILE A 109 -5.28 -7.95 -2.96
CA ILE A 109 -4.09 -7.99 -2.10
C ILE A 109 -3.00 -8.89 -2.68
N ARG A 110 -3.37 -10.05 -3.25
CA ARG A 110 -2.43 -10.92 -3.96
C ARG A 110 -1.83 -10.23 -5.19
N CYS A 111 -2.65 -9.56 -5.99
CA CYS A 111 -2.21 -8.82 -7.16
C CYS A 111 -1.22 -7.70 -6.79
N ILE A 112 -1.54 -6.89 -5.78
CA ILE A 112 -0.66 -5.84 -5.25
C ILE A 112 0.66 -6.45 -4.77
N PHE A 113 0.59 -7.53 -3.98
CA PHE A 113 1.78 -8.19 -3.46
C PHE A 113 2.70 -8.73 -4.56
N GLY A 114 2.14 -9.40 -5.57
CA GLY A 114 2.90 -9.93 -6.71
C GLY A 114 3.61 -8.83 -7.50
N ARG A 115 2.95 -7.69 -7.74
CA ARG A 115 3.54 -6.51 -8.40
C ARG A 115 4.69 -5.93 -7.57
N VAL A 116 4.50 -5.75 -6.26
CA VAL A 116 5.56 -5.26 -5.36
C VAL A 116 6.75 -6.23 -5.32
N GLN A 117 6.52 -7.55 -5.34
CA GLN A 117 7.61 -8.52 -5.40
C GLN A 117 8.39 -8.45 -6.70
N ARG A 118 7.73 -8.32 -7.86
CA ARG A 118 8.41 -8.16 -9.15
C ARG A 118 9.22 -6.87 -9.20
N TYR A 119 8.63 -5.75 -8.78
CA TYR A 119 9.35 -4.48 -8.69
C TYR A 119 10.54 -4.55 -7.73
N SER A 120 10.36 -5.15 -6.55
CA SER A 120 11.47 -5.34 -5.60
C SER A 120 12.59 -6.21 -6.15
N ARG A 121 12.26 -7.21 -6.98
CA ARG A 121 13.25 -8.10 -7.61
C ARG A 121 14.03 -7.41 -8.72
N SER A 122 13.47 -6.40 -9.39
CA SER A 122 14.18 -5.69 -10.46
C SER A 122 15.34 -4.81 -9.97
N PHE A 123 15.48 -4.63 -8.66
CA PHE A 123 16.69 -4.04 -8.06
C PHE A 123 17.86 -5.02 -7.98
N ARG A 124 17.64 -6.32 -8.18
CA ARG A 124 18.73 -7.30 -8.29
C ARG A 124 19.45 -7.11 -9.62
N TRP A 125 20.77 -7.31 -9.59
CA TRP A 125 21.61 -7.08 -10.76
C TRP A 125 21.14 -7.90 -11.97
N GLU A 126 20.79 -9.18 -11.77
CA GLU A 126 20.40 -10.13 -12.81
C GLU A 126 19.01 -9.85 -13.39
N LEU A 127 18.19 -9.06 -12.71
CA LEU A 127 16.80 -8.77 -13.07
C LEU A 127 16.57 -7.28 -13.33
N ARG A 128 17.65 -6.52 -13.52
CA ARG A 128 17.56 -5.07 -13.70
C ARG A 128 16.77 -4.73 -14.95
N GLY A 129 15.77 -3.85 -14.79
CA GLY A 129 14.92 -3.39 -15.90
C GLY A 129 13.83 -4.39 -16.31
N THR A 130 13.62 -5.47 -15.57
CA THR A 130 12.53 -6.43 -15.83
C THR A 130 11.16 -5.97 -15.30
N ASP A 131 11.12 -4.91 -14.49
CA ASP A 131 9.87 -4.37 -13.99
C ASP A 131 9.09 -3.60 -15.05
N THR A 132 7.77 -3.74 -15.01
CA THR A 132 6.85 -3.00 -15.87
C THR A 132 6.27 -1.78 -15.13
N PRO A 133 5.68 -0.80 -15.86
CA PRO A 133 4.89 0.26 -15.23
C PRO A 133 3.80 -0.27 -14.29
N ALA A 134 3.21 -1.43 -14.59
CA ALA A 134 2.23 -2.08 -13.72
C ALA A 134 2.84 -2.60 -12.41
N ASP A 135 4.08 -3.10 -12.45
CA ASP A 135 4.79 -3.55 -11.25
C ASP A 135 5.18 -2.36 -10.35
N ARG A 136 5.67 -1.29 -10.96
CA ARG A 136 5.92 0.01 -10.29
C ARG A 136 4.68 0.53 -9.58
N ALA A 137 3.53 0.50 -10.26
CA ALA A 137 2.24 0.89 -9.70
C ALA A 137 1.84 0.05 -8.47
N GLY A 138 2.38 -1.17 -8.33
CA GLY A 138 2.21 -2.01 -7.15
C GLY A 138 2.63 -1.32 -5.85
N LEU A 139 3.66 -0.46 -5.87
CA LEU A 139 4.06 0.32 -4.69
C LEU A 139 2.99 1.33 -4.28
N ILE A 140 2.46 2.08 -5.25
CA ILE A 140 1.40 3.06 -4.98
C ILE A 140 0.17 2.35 -4.46
N ALA A 141 -0.22 1.24 -5.09
CA ALA A 141 -1.36 0.43 -4.64
C ALA A 141 -1.16 -0.14 -3.23
N ALA A 142 0.05 -0.59 -2.89
CA ALA A 142 0.36 -1.05 -1.54
C ALA A 142 0.25 0.07 -0.51
N MET A 143 0.78 1.26 -0.80
CA MET A 143 0.69 2.42 0.09
C MET A 143 -0.76 2.89 0.26
N GLY A 144 -1.49 3.05 -0.85
CA GLY A 144 -2.90 3.44 -0.86
C GLY A 144 -3.78 2.42 -0.14
N TRP A 145 -3.51 1.12 -0.28
CA TRP A 145 -4.21 0.10 0.49
C TRP A 145 -3.86 0.17 1.98
N CYS A 146 -2.60 0.36 2.36
CA CYS A 146 -2.18 0.39 3.76
C CYS A 146 -2.68 1.63 4.52
N GLN A 147 -2.56 2.82 3.92
CA GLN A 147 -2.81 4.11 4.57
C GLN A 147 -4.15 4.74 4.19
N GLY A 148 -4.83 4.19 3.17
CA GLY A 148 -5.95 4.85 2.52
C GLY A 148 -5.51 5.70 1.33
N TRP A 149 -6.49 6.08 0.51
CA TRP A 149 -6.25 6.71 -0.79
C TRP A 149 -6.41 8.22 -0.80
N GLY A 150 -6.85 8.85 0.29
CA GLY A 150 -7.18 10.29 0.34
C GLY A 150 -6.04 11.19 -0.17
N LEU A 151 -4.84 11.01 0.39
CA LEU A 151 -3.65 11.76 -0.04
C LEU A 151 -3.30 11.53 -1.52
N TRP A 152 -3.37 10.28 -1.98
CA TRP A 152 -3.00 9.94 -3.35
C TRP A 152 -3.99 10.49 -4.37
N LEU A 153 -5.28 10.46 -4.03
CA LEU A 153 -6.34 11.03 -4.85
C LEU A 153 -6.21 12.55 -4.92
N SER A 154 -5.93 13.24 -3.81
CA SER A 154 -5.74 14.70 -3.81
C SER A 154 -4.49 15.17 -4.56
N LEU A 155 -3.50 14.30 -4.78
CA LEU A 155 -2.28 14.64 -5.52
C LEU A 155 -2.42 14.44 -7.04
N VAL A 156 -3.41 13.65 -7.49
CA VAL A 156 -3.54 13.22 -8.89
C VAL A 156 -4.83 13.71 -9.53
N LEU A 157 -5.90 13.90 -8.75
CA LEU A 157 -7.16 14.51 -9.19
C LEU A 157 -7.15 15.98 -8.74
N PRO A 158 -7.08 16.95 -9.66
CA PRO A 158 -7.29 18.36 -9.32
C PRO A 158 -8.73 18.63 -8.87
#